data_AF-A0A2V9VWE0-F1
#
_entry.id   AF-A0A2V9VWE0-F1
#
_cell.length_a   1.000
_cell.length_b   1.000
_cell.length_c   1.000
_cell.angle_alpha   90.00
_cell.angle_beta   90.00
_cell.angle_gamma   90.00
#
_symmetry.space_group_name_H-M   'P 1'
#
loop_
_entity.id
_entity.type
_entity.pdbx_description
1 polymer ?
#
loop_
_entity_poly.entity_id
_entity_poly.type
_entity_poly.pdbx_seq_one_letter_code
_entity_poly.pdbx_strand_id
1 'polypeptide(L)'
;MIILMKRALVILPMILLLGLSSLTSSPISAFAQDSAPQFTEVTIEAGSRVGPLKLGDSRERVLELLPKKEEDQEWSNNCGTTIDWVDSTNRTGRGDVFVRLNKKGKVFQIESSTTRFHTSEGITT
;
A
#
# COMPACT_ATOMS: atom_id res chain seq x y z
N MET A 1 -12.39 -71.69 13.12
CA MET A 1 -13.47 -71.86 12.12
C MET A 1 -13.30 -70.75 11.09
N ILE A 2 -12.63 -70.93 9.93
CA ILE A 2 -13.05 -71.67 8.71
C ILE A 2 -14.54 -71.41 8.44
N ILE A 3 -14.92 -70.63 7.42
CA ILE A 3 -15.13 -71.01 6.00
C ILE A 3 -15.01 -69.70 5.17
N LEU A 4 -13.97 -69.45 4.35
CA LEU A 4 -13.78 -69.87 2.95
C LEU A 4 -15.06 -69.97 2.08
N MET A 5 -15.49 -68.86 1.48
CA MET A 5 -16.28 -68.90 0.23
C MET A 5 -15.46 -68.31 -0.91
N LYS A 6 -15.39 -69.09 -1.99
CA LYS A 6 -14.54 -68.96 -3.16
C LYS A 6 -15.47 -69.08 -4.38
N ARG A 7 -15.14 -68.36 -5.46
CA ARG A 7 -15.71 -68.43 -6.85
C ARG A 7 -16.99 -67.60 -7.02
N ALA A 8 -17.25 -66.89 -8.12
CA ALA A 8 -16.75 -66.90 -9.50
C ALA A 8 -16.90 -65.46 -10.07
N LEU A 9 -15.92 -64.92 -10.80
CA LEU A 9 -15.82 -64.83 -12.27
C LEU A 9 -16.95 -64.06 -12.99
N VAL A 10 -16.53 -63.23 -13.96
CA VAL A 10 -17.26 -62.56 -15.06
C VAL A 10 -18.15 -61.36 -14.60
N ILE A 11 -18.21 -60.17 -15.21
CA ILE A 11 -18.02 -59.68 -16.59
C ILE A 11 -17.58 -58.20 -16.52
N LEU A 12 -16.54 -57.83 -17.27
CA LEU A 12 -16.30 -56.45 -17.68
C LEU A 12 -17.18 -56.16 -18.90
N PRO A 13 -17.83 -54.99 -18.98
CA PRO A 13 -17.72 -54.26 -20.24
C PRO A 13 -17.36 -52.80 -20.02
N MET A 14 -16.44 -52.36 -20.90
CA MET A 14 -16.22 -50.99 -21.30
C MET A 14 -17.49 -50.14 -21.26
N ILE A 15 -17.44 -49.00 -20.56
CA ILE A 15 -18.05 -47.77 -21.06
C ILE A 15 -16.98 -46.70 -21.07
N LEU A 16 -16.42 -46.54 -22.26
CA LEU A 16 -15.74 -45.39 -22.78
C LEU A 16 -16.67 -44.17 -22.69
N LEU A 17 -16.23 -43.04 -22.13
CA LEU A 17 -16.48 -41.71 -22.72
C LEU A 17 -15.68 -40.65 -21.97
N LEU A 18 -14.84 -39.97 -22.76
CA LEU A 18 -13.99 -38.86 -22.37
C LEU A 18 -14.81 -37.70 -21.83
N GLY A 19 -14.33 -37.13 -20.73
CA GLY A 19 -14.85 -35.89 -20.17
C GLY A 19 -13.87 -35.28 -19.17
N LEU A 20 -12.58 -35.22 -19.51
CA LEU A 20 -11.63 -34.39 -18.75
C LEU A 20 -11.91 -32.92 -19.07
N SER A 21 -12.79 -32.33 -18.27
CA SER A 21 -12.93 -30.88 -18.12
C SER A 21 -11.60 -30.33 -17.60
N SER A 22 -10.77 -29.88 -18.54
CA SER A 22 -9.52 -29.19 -18.25
C SER A 22 -9.87 -27.78 -17.74
N LEU A 23 -10.16 -27.65 -16.45
CA LEU A 23 -10.13 -26.35 -15.76
C LEU A 23 -8.65 -25.95 -15.62
N THR A 24 -8.06 -25.41 -16.69
CA THR A 24 -6.79 -24.73 -16.59
C THR A 24 -7.03 -23.43 -15.82
N SER A 25 -6.77 -23.50 -14.53
CA SER A 25 -6.58 -22.36 -13.64
C SER A 25 -5.65 -21.36 -14.31
N SER A 26 -6.19 -20.21 -14.70
CA SER A 26 -5.36 -19.08 -15.12
C SER A 26 -4.57 -18.62 -13.89
N PRO A 27 -3.23 -18.55 -13.91
CA PRO A 27 -2.53 -17.74 -12.93
C PRO A 27 -2.81 -16.28 -13.31
N ILE A 28 -3.83 -15.69 -12.68
CA ILE A 28 -3.90 -14.25 -12.56
C ILE A 28 -2.70 -13.88 -11.70
N SER A 29 -1.57 -13.56 -12.34
CA SER A 29 -0.57 -12.70 -11.75
C SER A 29 -1.26 -11.37 -11.49
N ALA A 30 -1.85 -11.25 -10.31
CA ALA A 30 -2.15 -9.97 -9.71
C ALA A 30 -0.78 -9.31 -9.49
N PHE A 31 -0.28 -8.63 -10.52
CA PHE A 31 0.64 -7.53 -10.31
C PHE A 31 -0.14 -6.57 -9.41
N ALA A 32 0.15 -6.61 -8.12
CA ALA A 32 -0.10 -5.49 -7.25
C ALA A 32 0.61 -4.32 -7.93
N GLN A 33 -0.16 -3.49 -8.66
CA GLN A 33 0.30 -2.18 -9.04
C GLN A 33 0.58 -1.49 -7.72
N ASP A 34 1.86 -1.43 -7.40
CA ASP A 34 2.43 -0.55 -6.40
C ASP A 34 2.01 0.85 -6.82
N SER A 35 0.85 1.25 -6.32
CA SER A 35 0.13 2.43 -6.76
C SER A 35 0.86 3.58 -6.12
N ALA A 36 1.93 4.05 -6.77
CA ALA A 36 2.67 5.22 -6.36
C ALA A 36 1.64 6.31 -6.01
N PRO A 37 1.76 6.98 -4.84
CA PRO A 37 0.74 7.92 -4.40
C PRO A 37 0.53 8.99 -5.47
N GLN A 38 -0.64 8.93 -6.11
CA GLN A 38 -1.09 9.93 -7.07
C GLN A 38 -1.76 11.04 -6.29
N PHE A 39 -0.96 12.01 -5.85
CA PHE A 39 -1.49 13.25 -5.29
C PHE A 39 -2.24 14.00 -6.39
N THR A 40 -3.57 14.05 -6.28
CA THR A 40 -4.41 14.89 -7.16
C THR A 40 -4.33 16.35 -6.75
N GLU A 41 -4.01 16.62 -5.48
CA GLU A 41 -3.82 17.95 -4.92
C GLU A 41 -2.38 18.11 -4.43
N VAL A 42 -1.72 19.17 -4.90
CA VAL A 42 -0.30 19.46 -4.61
C VAL A 42 -0.08 20.83 -3.96
N THR A 43 -1.16 21.50 -3.54
CA THR A 43 -1.10 22.83 -2.95
C THR A 43 -0.65 22.78 -1.49
N ILE A 44 0.25 23.69 -1.10
CA ILE A 44 0.58 23.98 0.29
C ILE A 44 -0.25 25.17 0.75
N GLU A 45 -1.05 24.97 1.79
CA GLU A 45 -1.69 26.07 2.52
C GLU A 45 -0.99 26.21 3.87
N ALA A 46 -0.24 27.29 4.03
CA ALA A 46 0.58 27.53 5.22
C ALA A 46 -0.27 27.47 6.50
N GLY A 47 0.20 26.69 7.48
CA GLY A 47 -0.50 26.48 8.75
C GLY A 47 -1.76 25.61 8.67
N SER A 48 -2.04 24.99 7.52
CA SER A 48 -3.26 24.22 7.28
C SER A 48 -2.98 22.82 6.71
N ARG A 49 -2.38 22.73 5.50
CA ARG A 49 -2.20 21.45 4.79
C ARG A 49 -1.08 21.45 3.75
N VAL A 50 -0.64 20.24 3.37
CA VAL A 50 0.25 19.96 2.23
C VAL A 50 -0.43 18.90 1.36
N GLY A 51 -0.92 19.32 0.19
CA GLY A 51 -1.79 18.50 -0.64
C GLY A 51 -3.00 17.99 0.16
N PRO A 52 -3.34 16.68 0.09
CA PRO A 52 -4.47 16.12 0.81
C PRO A 52 -4.22 15.88 2.32
N LEU A 53 -2.99 16.08 2.82
CA LEU A 53 -2.63 15.88 4.22
C LEU A 53 -2.79 17.19 5.01
N LYS A 54 -3.57 17.18 6.09
CA LYS A 54 -3.88 18.38 6.89
C LYS A 54 -3.52 18.23 8.36
N LEU A 55 -3.40 19.37 9.05
CA LEU A 55 -3.29 19.38 10.51
C LEU A 55 -4.53 18.71 11.15
N GLY A 56 -4.29 17.95 12.22
CA GLY A 56 -5.31 17.19 12.93
C GLY A 56 -5.62 15.79 12.35
N ASP A 57 -5.08 15.44 11.18
CA ASP A 57 -5.20 14.09 10.62
C ASP A 57 -4.59 13.05 11.57
N SER A 58 -5.10 11.82 11.51
CA SER A 58 -4.55 10.71 12.28
C SER A 58 -3.36 10.08 11.59
N ARG A 59 -2.59 9.29 12.34
CA ARG A 59 -1.51 8.47 11.78
C ARG A 59 -2.00 7.57 10.63
N GLU A 60 -3.17 6.97 10.76
CA GLU A 60 -3.72 6.08 9.74
C GLU A 60 -3.94 6.83 8.43
N ARG A 61 -4.45 8.07 8.51
CA ARG A 61 -4.60 8.95 7.35
C ARG A 61 -3.24 9.33 6.73
N VAL A 62 -2.23 9.56 7.56
CA VAL A 62 -0.86 9.80 7.08
C VAL A 62 -0.36 8.60 6.29
N LEU A 63 -0.49 7.38 6.83
CA LEU A 63 0.00 6.17 6.17
C LEU A 63 -0.84 5.76 4.94
N GLU A 64 -2.09 6.18 4.88
CA GLU A 64 -2.94 6.05 3.70
C GLU A 64 -2.44 6.95 2.56
N LEU A 65 -2.14 8.22 2.86
CA LEU A 65 -1.69 9.20 1.88
C LEU A 65 -0.22 9.07 1.51
N LEU A 66 0.60 8.68 2.48
CA LEU A 66 2.04 8.52 2.42
C LEU A 66 2.40 7.09 2.87
N PRO A 67 2.14 6.07 2.03
CA PRO A 67 2.50 4.69 2.36
C PRO A 67 3.99 4.59 2.69
N LYS A 68 4.30 3.91 3.79
CA LYS A 68 5.67 3.77 4.30
C LYS A 68 6.49 2.89 3.36
N LYS A 69 7.68 3.39 3.01
CA LYS A 69 8.69 2.71 2.20
C LYS A 69 9.90 2.33 3.06
N GLU A 70 10.78 1.50 2.52
CA GLU A 70 12.00 1.06 3.21
C GLU A 70 12.94 2.23 3.54
N GLU A 71 13.01 3.23 2.65
CA GLU A 71 13.85 4.41 2.79
C GLU A 71 13.31 5.48 3.75
N ASP A 72 12.04 5.35 4.18
CA ASP A 72 11.40 6.32 5.06
C ASP A 72 11.87 6.14 6.50
N GLN A 73 12.11 7.25 7.21
CA GLN A 73 12.55 7.22 8.60
C GLN A 73 11.43 7.58 9.57
N GLU A 74 11.51 7.05 10.78
CA GLU A 74 10.56 7.36 11.83
C GLU A 74 11.26 7.38 13.19
N TRP A 75 11.09 8.47 13.93
CA TRP A 75 11.64 8.60 15.27
C TRP A 75 10.67 9.30 16.23
N SER A 76 10.84 9.06 17.53
CA SER A 76 10.00 9.66 18.56
C SER A 76 10.83 10.47 19.56
N ASN A 77 10.23 11.54 20.07
CA ASN A 77 10.80 12.40 21.10
C ASN A 77 9.71 12.83 22.10
N ASN A 78 10.05 13.76 23.00
CA ASN A 78 9.14 14.23 24.04
C ASN A 78 7.91 14.99 23.52
N CYS A 79 7.87 15.39 22.26
CA CYS A 79 6.75 16.07 21.62
C CYS A 79 5.83 15.09 20.85
N GLY A 80 6.36 13.95 20.43
CA GLY A 80 5.61 12.90 19.73
C GLY A 80 6.48 12.16 18.71
N THR A 81 5.92 11.84 17.55
CA THR A 81 6.57 11.04 16.51
C THR A 81 6.76 11.88 15.25
N THR A 82 7.91 11.78 14.62
CA THR A 82 8.16 12.34 13.29
C THR A 82 8.28 11.20 12.29
N ILE A 83 7.54 11.31 11.20
CA ILE A 83 7.66 10.45 10.01
C ILE A 83 8.34 11.32 8.95
N ASP A 84 9.47 10.85 8.45
CA ASP A 84 10.18 11.41 7.31
C ASP A 84 9.88 10.53 6.09
N TRP A 85 8.98 11.01 5.24
CA TRP A 85 8.55 10.30 4.05
C TRP A 85 9.31 10.82 2.84
N VAL A 86 10.07 9.93 2.20
CA VAL A 86 10.87 10.32 1.06
C VAL A 86 10.04 10.32 -0.22
N ASP A 87 10.05 11.45 -0.92
CA ASP A 87 9.49 11.63 -2.25
C ASP A 87 10.44 11.16 -3.36
N SER A 88 10.73 9.85 -3.40
CA SER A 88 11.65 9.26 -4.39
C SER A 88 11.08 9.14 -5.81
N THR A 89 9.78 9.36 -5.99
CA THR A 89 9.09 9.22 -7.30
C THR A 89 8.85 10.55 -8.00
N ASN A 90 9.27 11.67 -7.41
CA ASN A 90 9.12 12.98 -8.03
C ASN A 90 10.06 13.15 -9.23
N ARG A 91 9.49 13.48 -10.38
CA ARG A 91 10.22 13.64 -11.65
C ARG A 91 11.23 14.79 -11.64
N THR A 92 11.04 15.77 -10.77
CA THR A 92 11.85 16.99 -10.71
C THR A 92 12.95 16.95 -9.66
N GLY A 93 13.06 15.84 -8.93
CA GLY A 93 14.09 15.62 -7.92
C GLY A 93 13.55 14.88 -6.71
N ARG A 94 14.44 14.20 -5.99
CA ARG A 94 14.14 13.61 -4.67
C ARG A 94 13.92 14.74 -3.67
N GLY A 95 12.98 14.55 -2.74
CA GLY A 95 12.78 15.42 -1.60
C GLY A 95 12.05 14.69 -0.49
N ASP A 96 11.62 15.40 0.54
CA ASP A 96 11.09 14.80 1.76
C ASP A 96 9.82 15.51 2.24
N VAL A 97 8.96 14.76 2.96
CA VAL A 97 7.80 15.29 3.67
C VAL A 97 7.91 14.85 5.13
N PHE A 98 8.11 15.82 6.02
CA PHE A 98 8.18 15.59 7.45
C PHE A 98 6.81 15.78 8.07
N VAL A 99 6.24 14.71 8.61
CA VAL A 99 4.95 14.72 9.31
C VAL A 99 5.19 14.54 10.79
N ARG A 100 4.85 15.55 11.59
CA ARG A 100 4.97 15.50 13.05
C ARG A 100 3.62 15.20 13.69
N LEU A 101 3.56 14.08 14.38
CA LEU A 101 2.43 13.59 15.15
C LEU A 101 2.64 13.91 16.62
N ASN A 102 1.62 14.45 17.29
CA ASN A 102 1.68 14.66 18.73
C ASN A 102 1.52 13.32 19.47
N LYS A 103 1.64 13.31 20.80
CA LYS A 103 1.48 12.11 21.63
C LYS A 103 0.12 11.41 21.50
N LYS A 104 -0.90 12.07 20.92
CA LYS A 104 -2.23 11.52 20.65
C LYS A 104 -2.34 10.96 19.22
N GLY A 105 -1.25 10.89 18.47
CA GLY A 105 -1.22 10.41 17.08
C GLY A 105 -1.89 11.36 16.09
N LYS A 106 -1.96 12.66 16.39
CA LYS A 106 -2.52 13.68 15.49
C LYS A 106 -1.45 14.55 14.87
N VAL A 107 -1.55 14.81 13.58
CA VAL A 107 -0.67 15.72 12.85
C VAL A 107 -0.78 17.12 13.46
N PHE A 108 0.34 17.69 13.87
CA PHE A 108 0.39 19.08 14.35
C PHE A 108 1.36 19.95 13.56
N GLN A 109 2.18 19.35 12.70
CA GLN A 109 3.05 20.07 11.79
C GLN A 109 3.36 19.21 10.57
N ILE A 110 3.45 19.85 9.42
CA ILE A 110 3.89 19.26 8.15
C ILE A 110 4.93 20.19 7.56
N GLU A 111 6.09 19.67 7.20
CA GLU A 111 7.13 20.39 6.46
C GLU A 111 7.36 19.65 5.13
N SER A 112 7.45 20.39 4.03
CA SER A 112 7.73 19.83 2.71
C SER A 112 9.05 20.37 2.19
N SER A 113 9.98 19.45 1.88
CA SER A 113 11.27 19.71 1.24
C SER A 113 11.34 18.96 -0.09
N THR A 114 10.27 19.01 -0.87
CA THR A 114 10.17 18.46 -2.22
C THR A 114 9.54 19.49 -3.15
N THR A 115 9.93 19.49 -4.42
CA THR A 115 9.35 20.34 -5.47
C THR A 115 7.97 19.86 -5.93
N ARG A 116 7.49 18.72 -5.44
CA ARG A 116 6.15 18.19 -5.77
C ARG A 116 5.04 19.12 -5.28
N PHE A 117 5.17 19.67 -4.08
CA PHE A 117 4.16 20.54 -3.47
C PHE A 117 4.54 22.01 -3.60
N HIS A 118 3.56 22.88 -3.78
CA HIS A 118 3.78 24.31 -3.99
C HIS A 118 2.67 25.15 -3.35
N THR A 119 3.01 26.33 -2.87
CA THR A 119 2.02 27.34 -2.46
C THR A 119 1.30 27.91 -3.68
N SER A 120 0.13 28.55 -3.47
CA SER A 120 -0.60 29.26 -4.53
C SER A 120 0.20 30.40 -5.16
N GLU A 121 1.12 30.99 -4.40
CA GLU A 121 1.97 32.10 -4.83
C GLU A 121 3.29 31.61 -5.47
N GLY A 122 3.54 30.30 -5.48
CA GLY A 122 4.84 29.71 -5.81
C GLY A 122 5.87 29.85 -4.68
N ILE A 123 7.00 29.13 -4.80
CA ILE A 123 8.09 29.20 -3.82
C ILE A 123 8.80 30.56 -3.99
N THR A 124 8.53 31.50 -3.08
CA THR A 124 9.31 32.73 -2.95
C THR A 124 10.55 32.43 -2.10
N THR A 125 11.73 32.72 -2.64
CA THR A 125 13.04 32.56 -1.97
C THR A 125 13.58 33.90 -1.51
#